data_AF-A0A965PA70-F1
#
_entry.id   AF-A0A965PA70-F1
#
_cell.length_a   1.000
_cell.length_b   1.000
_cell.length_c   1.000
_cell.angle_alpha   90.00
_cell.angle_beta   90.00
_cell.angle_gamma   90.00
#
_symmetry.space_group_name_H-M   'P 1'
#
loop_
_entity.id
_entity.type
_entity.pdbx_description
1 polymer ?
#
loop_
_entity_poly.entity_id
_entity_poly.type
_entity_poly.pdbx_seq_one_letter_code
_entity_poly.pdbx_strand_id
1 'polypeptide(L)' 'MSKYYIKCGSLELIYSNPNAKAIEAAQIALWETNKFDVLDEYFYIDERGYRDYITADKKTKVISLSKVAKLAGWKLE' A
#
# COMPACT_ATOMS: atom_id res chain seq x y z
N MET A 1 2.92 11.89 -14.03
CA MET A 1 2.54 10.49 -13.78
C MET A 1 2.98 10.16 -12.38
N SER A 2 2.03 9.99 -11.45
CA SER A 2 2.35 9.56 -10.09
C SER A 2 2.57 8.06 -10.10
N LYS A 3 3.78 7.63 -9.76
CA LYS A 3 4.16 6.21 -9.65
C LYS A 3 4.33 5.91 -8.18
N TYR A 4 3.56 4.95 -7.67
CA TYR A 4 3.59 4.51 -6.28
C TYR A 4 4.12 3.10 -6.19
N TYR A 5 5.14 2.91 -5.37
CA TYR A 5 5.62 1.63 -4.90
C TYR A 5 4.95 1.37 -3.56
N ILE A 6 4.04 0.41 -3.55
CA ILE A 6 3.28 0.01 -2.37
C ILE A 6 3.87 -1.28 -1.84
N LYS A 7 4.13 -1.31 -0.53
CA LYS A 7 4.57 -2.51 0.17
C LYS A 7 3.79 -2.71 1.47
N CYS A 8 3.37 -3.94 1.72
CA CYS A 8 2.66 -4.35 2.93
C CYS A 8 2.99 -5.81 3.23
N GLY A 9 3.97 -6.05 4.10
CA GLY A 9 4.44 -7.40 4.41
C GLY A 9 5.06 -8.06 3.17
N SER A 10 4.43 -9.11 2.67
CA SER A 10 4.83 -9.81 1.44
C SER A 10 4.24 -9.19 0.16
N LEU A 11 3.22 -8.34 0.28
CA LEU A 11 2.58 -7.69 -0.85
C LEU A 11 3.44 -6.53 -1.36
N GLU A 12 3.86 -6.59 -2.63
CA GLU A 12 4.60 -5.53 -3.31
C GLU A 12 3.94 -5.22 -4.66
N LEU A 13 3.41 -4.00 -4.82
CA LEU A 13 2.74 -3.56 -6.04
C LEU A 13 3.29 -2.20 -6.51
N ILE A 14 3.59 -2.09 -7.80
CA ILE A 14 3.82 -0.79 -8.45
C ILE A 14 2.54 -0.36 -9.13
N TYR A 15 1.98 0.75 -8.67
CA TYR A 15 0.79 1.36 -9.27
C TYR A 15 1.13 2.72 -9.86
N SER A 16 0.87 2.91 -11.16
CA SER A 16 1.13 4.18 -11.85
C SER A 16 -0.17 4.73 -12.41
N ASN A 17 -0.66 5.83 -11.84
CA ASN A 17 -1.85 6.52 -12.33
C ASN A 17 -1.69 8.03 -12.09
N PRO A 18 -1.82 8.88 -13.12
CA PRO A 18 -1.63 10.32 -13.01
C PRO A 18 -2.57 11.02 -12.03
N ASN A 19 -3.74 10.45 -11.72
CA ASN A 19 -4.76 11.07 -10.87
C ASN A 19 -4.96 10.36 -9.53
N ALA A 20 -4.33 9.21 -9.32
CA ALA A 20 -4.55 8.45 -8.09
C ALA A 20 -3.81 9.06 -6.92
N LYS A 21 -4.45 9.06 -5.75
CA LYS A 21 -3.81 9.36 -4.47
C LYS A 21 -3.17 8.10 -3.91
N ALA A 22 -2.19 8.28 -3.02
CA ALA A 22 -1.53 7.18 -2.32
C ALA A 22 -2.52 6.19 -1.65
N ILE A 23 -3.63 6.68 -1.09
CA ILE A 23 -4.62 5.82 -0.44
C ILE A 23 -5.40 4.95 -1.44
N GLU A 24 -5.71 5.47 -2.62
CA GLU A 24 -6.38 4.71 -3.69
C GLU A 24 -5.45 3.63 -4.24
N ALA A 25 -4.17 3.96 -4.38
CA ALA A 25 -3.15 3.00 -4.77
C ALA A 25 -3.00 1.86 -3.74
N ALA A 26 -3.10 2.16 -2.44
CA ALA A 26 -3.10 1.15 -1.40
C ALA A 26 -4.37 0.28 -1.40
N GLN A 27 -5.54 0.85 -1.71
CA GLN A 27 -6.78 0.08 -1.85
C GLN A 27 -6.70 -0.90 -3.01
N ILE A 28 -6.15 -0.48 -4.16
CA ILE A 28 -5.94 -1.36 -5.30
C ILE A 28 -4.92 -2.45 -4.96
N ALA A 29 -3.82 -2.12 -4.29
CA ALA A 29 -2.86 -3.11 -3.82
C ALA A 29 -3.52 -4.16 -2.90
N LEU A 30 -4.41 -3.72 -2.01
CA LEU A 30 -5.16 -4.63 -1.15
C LEU A 30 -6.09 -5.56 -1.96
N TRP A 31 -6.72 -5.09 -3.04
CA TRP A 31 -7.57 -5.92 -3.89
C TRP A 31 -6.77 -6.93 -4.74
N GLU A 32 -5.53 -6.62 -5.08
CA GLU A 32 -4.63 -7.49 -5.84
C GLU A 32 -3.94 -8.56 -4.96
N THR A 33 -4.18 -8.54 -3.64
CA THR A 33 -3.59 -9.53 -2.74
C THR A 33 -4.20 -10.92 -2.96
N ASN A 34 -3.37 -11.94 -2.78
CA ASN A 34 -3.74 -13.34 -2.92
C ASN A 34 -3.69 -14.05 -1.56
N LYS A 35 -4.26 -15.27 -1.49
CA LYS A 35 -4.30 -16.11 -0.28
C LYS A 35 -2.93 -16.55 0.28
N PHE A 36 -1.85 -16.27 -0.44
CA PHE A 36 -0.48 -16.58 -0.02
C PHE A 36 0.28 -15.36 0.49
N ASP A 37 -0.30 -14.16 0.33
CA ASP A 37 0.32 -12.93 0.81
C ASP A 37 0.09 -12.77 2.30
N VAL A 38 1.14 -12.35 3.00
CA VAL A 38 1.05 -11.92 4.39
C VAL A 38 0.99 -10.41 4.40
N LEU A 39 -0.17 -9.87 4.81
CA LEU A 39 -0.35 -8.45 4.99
C LEU A 39 0.21 -8.00 6.35
N ASP A 40 0.83 -6.83 6.35
CA ASP A 40 1.34 -6.18 7.56
C ASP A 40 0.30 -5.19 8.12
N GLU A 41 0.54 -4.65 9.32
CA GLU A 41 -0.34 -3.63 9.91
C GLU A 41 -0.31 -2.31 9.13
N TYR A 42 0.75 -2.05 8.38
CA TYR A 42 0.96 -0.81 7.66
C TYR A 42 1.33 -1.00 6.19
N PHE A 43 0.73 -0.17 5.34
CA PHE A 43 1.12 0.05 3.96
C PHE A 43 2.15 1.17 3.88
N TYR A 44 3.29 0.86 3.28
CA TYR A 44 4.35 1.80 2.96
C TYR A 44 4.24 2.18 1.49
N ILE A 45 4.02 3.46 1.22
CA ILE A 45 3.78 3.99 -0.13
C ILE A 45 4.81 5.06 -0.41
N ASP A 46 5.59 4.87 -1.47
CA ASP A 46 6.64 5.80 -1.86
C ASP A 46 6.69 5.96 -3.38
N GLU A 47 7.26 7.06 -3.87
CA GLU A 47 7.38 7.31 -5.31
C GLU A 47 8.75 6.89 -5.88
N ARG A 48 9.68 6.49 -5.01
CA ARG A 48 11.10 6.24 -5.38
C ARG A 48 11.44 4.76 -5.44
N GLY A 49 10.74 3.92 -4.68
CA GLY A 49 10.99 2.48 -4.59
C GLY A 49 10.20 1.86 -3.45
N TYR A 50 10.24 0.54 -3.33
CA TYR A 50 9.60 -0.15 -2.22
C TYR A 50 10.25 0.23 -0.90
N ARG A 51 9.41 0.50 0.11
CA ARG A 51 9.83 0.90 1.44
C ARG A 51 9.21 -0.01 2.46
N ASP A 52 9.88 -0.16 3.58
CA ASP A 52 9.51 -1.00 4.70
C ASP A 52 9.66 -0.21 5.99
N TYR A 53 9.30 -0.82 7.12
CA TYR A 53 9.51 -0.23 8.44
C TYR A 53 10.96 0.22 8.69
N ILE A 54 11.94 -0.42 8.05
CA ILE A 54 13.38 -0.09 8.18
C ILE A 54 13.76 1.08 7.26
N THR A 55 13.24 1.10 6.04
CA THR A 55 13.72 1.97 4.96
C THR A 55 12.83 3.18 4.71
N ALA A 56 11.65 3.23 5.35
CA ALA A 56 10.72 4.35 5.28
C ALA A 56 11.37 5.64 5.79
N ASP A 57 11.15 6.72 5.05
CA ASP A 57 11.64 8.06 5.39
C ASP A 57 10.46 9.02 5.61
N LYS A 58 10.72 10.27 5.99
CA LYS A 58 9.69 11.32 6.16
C LYS A 58 8.84 11.56 4.90
N LYS A 59 9.33 11.16 3.73
CA LYS A 59 8.61 11.26 2.45
C LYS A 59 7.72 10.04 2.16
N THR A 60 7.95 8.92 2.84
CA THR A 60 7.16 7.70 2.69
C THR A 60 5.81 7.90 3.38
N LYS A 61 4.73 7.61 2.67
CA LYS A 61 3.38 7.63 3.23
C LYS A 61 3.08 6.28 3.86
N VAL A 62 2.90 6.29 5.18
CA VAL A 62 2.50 5.11 5.95
C VAL A 62 1.01 5.20 6.25
N ILE A 63 0.26 4.16 5.87
CA ILE A 63 -1.20 4.08 6.07
C ILE A 63 -1.52 2.75 6.74
N SER A 64 -2.31 2.74 7.81
CA SER A 64 -2.70 1.48 8.45
C SER A 64 -3.62 0.62 7.57
N LEU A 65 -3.39 -0.69 7.57
CA LEU A 65 -4.21 -1.69 6.89
C LEU A 65 -5.68 -1.54 7.25
N SER A 66 -6.01 -1.32 8.54
CA SER A 66 -7.39 -1.13 8.99
C SER A 66 -8.08 0.05 8.30
N LYS A 67 -7.36 1.14 8.03
CA LYS A 67 -7.91 2.30 7.33
C LYS A 67 -8.10 2.02 5.85
N VAL A 68 -7.12 1.36 5.21
CA VAL A 68 -7.21 0.96 3.80
C VAL A 68 -8.34 -0.03 3.59
N ALA A 69 -8.44 -1.07 4.41
CA ALA A 69 -9.49 -2.08 4.39
C ALA A 69 -10.88 -1.46 4.56
N LYS A 70 -11.05 -0.59 5.56
CA LYS A 70 -12.33 0.12 5.78
C LYS A 70 -12.75 0.95 4.55
N LEU A 71 -11.81 1.62 3.89
CA LEU A 71 -12.10 2.40 2.69
C LEU A 71 -12.29 1.53 1.45
N ALA A 72 -11.60 0.40 1.36
CA ALA A 72 -11.74 -0.58 0.28
C ALA A 72 -13.01 -1.43 0.39
N GLY A 73 -13.73 -1.36 1.52
CA GLY A 73 -14.90 -2.21 1.79
C GLY A 73 -14.52 -3.62 2.25
N TRP A 74 -13.27 -3.84 2.66
CA TRP A 74 -12.79 -5.10 3.20
C TRP A 74 -13.11 -5.21 4.69
N LYS A 75 -13.62 -6.38 5.10
CA LYS A 75 -13.80 -6.73 6.51
C LYS A 75 -12.59 -7.56 6.94
N LEU A 76 -11.78 -6.97 7.82
CA LEU A 76 -10.81 -7.72 8.61
C LEU A 76 -11.62 -8.40 9.72
N GLU A 77 -11.70 -9.74 9.66
CA GLU A 77 -12.32 -10.56 10.71
C GLU A 77 -11.46 -10.61 11.98
#